data_AF-A0AAD9LPF7-F1
#
_entry.id   AF-A0AAD9LPF7-F1
#
_cell.length_a   1.000
_cell.length_b   1.000
_cell.length_c   1.000
_cell.angle_alpha   90.00
_cell.angle_beta   90.00
_cell.angle_gamma   90.00
#
_symmetry.space_group_name_H-M   'P 1'
#
loop_
_entity.id
_entity.type
_entity.pdbx_description
1 polymer ?
#
loop_
_entity_poly.entity_id
_entity_poly.type
_entity_poly.pdbx_seq_one_letter_code
_entity_poly.pdbx_strand_id
1 'polypeptide(L)' 'MAEERKTVKLPDTDNTSLTCAARILAHECADANLEFMRCKQRDANPRACLVQGEKVTASVLKTCVYYISRI' A
#
# COMPACT_ATOMS: atom_id res chain seq x y z
N MET A 1 26.15 1.76 -25.93
CA MET A 1 25.68 2.97 -25.23
C MET A 1 24.76 2.51 -24.12
N ALA A 2 25.14 2.77 -22.87
CA ALA A 2 24.47 2.22 -21.69
C ALA A 2 23.11 2.90 -21.47
N GLU A 3 22.06 2.09 -21.35
CA GLU A 3 20.72 2.56 -21.00
C GLU A 3 20.74 3.00 -19.52
N GLU A 4 20.49 4.29 -19.28
CA GLU A 4 20.37 4.85 -17.94
C GLU A 4 19.16 4.20 -17.26
N ARG A 5 19.42 3.21 -16.40
CA ARG A 5 18.42 2.62 -15.52
C ARG A 5 17.97 3.70 -14.55
N LYS A 6 16.93 4.47 -14.90
CA LYS A 6 16.21 5.32 -13.95
C LYS A 6 15.79 4.42 -12.77
N THR A 7 16.50 4.58 -11.66
CA THR A 7 16.08 3.96 -10.41
C THR A 7 14.77 4.64 -10.04
N VAL A 8 13.66 3.94 -10.25
CA VAL A 8 12.37 4.35 -9.70
C VAL A 8 12.57 4.37 -8.19
N LYS A 9 12.78 5.56 -7.63
CA LYS A 9 12.92 5.72 -6.19
C LYS A 9 11.57 5.35 -5.61
N LEU A 10 11.51 4.18 -4.97
CA LEU A 10 10.30 3.74 -4.29
C LEU A 10 9.92 4.81 -3.25
N PRO A 11 8.62 5.04 -3.05
CA PRO A 11 8.17 5.95 -2.02
C PRO A 11 8.75 5.54 -0.67
N ASP A 12 9.06 6.53 0.16
CA ASP A 12 9.46 6.26 1.51
C ASP A 12 8.27 5.65 2.28
N THR A 13 8.47 4.45 2.80
CA THR A 13 7.49 3.66 3.56
C THR A 13 7.97 3.42 4.99
N ASP A 14 8.84 4.31 5.52
CA ASP A 14 9.22 4.28 6.92
C ASP A 14 8.01 4.55 7.84
N ASN A 15 8.13 4.16 9.12
CA ASN A 15 7.04 4.27 10.09
C ASN A 15 6.50 5.71 10.23
N THR A 16 7.36 6.71 10.15
CA THR A 16 7.02 8.14 10.18
C THR A 16 6.20 8.49 8.96
N SER A 17 6.71 8.17 7.76
CA SER A 17 6.04 8.41 6.48
C SER A 17 4.63 7.80 6.44
N LEU A 18 4.50 6.54 6.86
CA LEU A 18 3.22 5.84 6.92
C LEU A 18 2.26 6.45 7.96
N THR A 19 2.78 6.87 9.12
CA THR A 19 1.96 7.48 10.19
C THR A 19 1.42 8.84 9.75
N CYS A 20 2.24 9.66 9.10
CA CYS A 20 1.81 10.94 8.55
C CYS A 20 0.76 10.78 7.45
N ALA A 21 0.92 9.77 6.58
CA ALA A 21 -0.01 9.48 5.50
C ALA A 21 -1.26 8.70 5.94
N ALA A 22 -1.37 8.28 7.20
CA ALA A 22 -2.37 7.31 7.65
C ALA A 22 -3.82 7.70 7.31
N ARG A 23 -4.18 8.98 7.42
CA ARG A 23 -5.54 9.46 7.06
C ARG A 23 -5.82 9.37 5.56
N ILE A 24 -4.83 9.69 4.74
CA ILE A 24 -4.93 9.60 3.27
C ILE A 24 -5.04 8.12 2.89
N LEU A 25 -4.17 7.27 3.43
CA LEU A 25 -4.21 5.82 3.18
C LEU A 25 -5.51 5.18 3.66
N ALA A 26 -6.06 5.62 4.80
CA ALA A 26 -7.34 5.13 5.28
C ALA A 26 -8.50 5.46 4.34
N HIS A 27 -8.47 6.63 3.68
CA HIS A 27 -9.48 7.05 2.71
C HIS A 27 -9.28 6.36 1.36
N GLU A 28 -8.09 6.51 0.75
CA GLU A 28 -7.79 6.03 -0.59
C GLU A 28 -7.76 4.49 -0.69
N CYS A 29 -7.37 3.81 0.39
CA CYS A 29 -7.26 2.35 0.43
C CYS A 29 -8.43 1.69 1.20
N ALA A 30 -9.52 2.41 1.45
CA ALA A 30 -10.63 1.97 2.31
C ALA A 30 -11.21 0.60 1.91
N ASP A 31 -11.53 0.40 0.63
CA ASP A 31 -12.13 -0.83 0.13
C ASP A 31 -11.23 -2.05 0.32
N ALA A 32 -9.96 -1.94 -0.06
CA ALA A 32 -8.98 -3.02 0.10
C ALA A 32 -8.77 -3.36 1.59
N ASN A 33 -8.69 -2.34 2.44
CA ASN A 33 -8.55 -2.51 3.89
C ASN A 33 -9.76 -3.24 4.49
N LEU A 34 -10.99 -2.84 4.10
CA LEU A 34 -12.21 -3.48 4.57
C LEU A 34 -12.32 -4.93 4.09
N GLU A 35 -11.94 -5.23 2.84
CA GLU A 35 -11.94 -6.59 2.30
C GLU A 35 -10.97 -7.49 3.10
N PHE A 36 -9.76 -7.01 3.36
CA PHE A 36 -8.77 -7.73 4.17
C PHE A 36 -9.25 -7.95 5.61
N MET A 37 -9.80 -6.92 6.25
CA MET A 37 -10.32 -7.01 7.62
C MET A 37 -11.50 -7.98 7.73
N ARG A 38 -12.39 -8.01 6.73
CA ARG A 38 -13.50 -8.98 6.66
C ARG A 38 -12.98 -10.40 6.48
N CYS A 39 -11.94 -10.61 5.67
CA CYS A 39 -11.31 -11.91 5.52
C CYS A 39 -10.70 -12.38 6.85
N LYS A 40 -9.91 -11.52 7.50
CA LYS A 40 -9.26 -11.82 8.79
C LYS A 40 -10.26 -12.12 9.91
N GLN A 41 -11.44 -11.51 9.89
CA GLN A 41 -12.51 -11.80 10.85
C GLN A 41 -13.16 -13.17 10.63
N ARG A 42 -13.14 -13.69 9.40
CA ARG A 42 -13.73 -14.99 9.05
C ARG A 42 -12.75 -16.14 9.27
N ASP A 43 -11.47 -15.91 8.99
CA ASP A 43 -10.42 -16.92 9.10
C ASP A 43 -9.19 -16.33 9.81
N ALA A 44 -8.81 -16.95 10.92
CA ALA A 44 -7.64 -16.54 11.70
C ALA A 44 -6.32 -16.94 11.04
N ASN A 45 -6.33 -17.83 10.03
CA ASN A 45 -5.15 -18.20 9.27
C ASN A 45 -4.73 -17.05 8.35
N PRO A 46 -3.58 -16.40 8.57
CA PRO A 46 -3.15 -15.26 7.76
C PRO A 46 -2.93 -15.62 6.29
N ARG A 47 -2.63 -16.90 5.98
CA ARG A 47 -2.44 -17.35 4.60
C ARG A 47 -3.73 -17.38 3.79
N ALA A 48 -4.89 -17.50 4.45
CA ALA A 48 -6.18 -17.49 3.77
C ALA A 48 -6.53 -16.12 3.15
N CYS A 49 -5.92 -15.04 3.66
CA CYS A 49 -6.20 -13.66 3.24
C CYS A 49 -5.07 -13.01 2.43
N LEU A 50 -4.16 -13.81 1.86
CA LEU A 50 -2.99 -13.31 1.13
C LEU A 50 -3.38 -12.41 -0.04
N VAL A 51 -4.37 -12.83 -0.85
CA VAL A 51 -4.84 -12.07 -2.01
C VAL A 51 -5.36 -10.69 -1.60
N GLN A 52 -6.10 -10.61 -0.50
CA GLN A 52 -6.61 -9.34 0.04
C GLN A 52 -5.47 -8.48 0.60
N GLY A 53 -4.47 -9.09 1.24
CA GLY A 53 -3.27 -8.39 1.72
C GLY A 53 -2.42 -7.81 0.59
N GLU A 54 -2.30 -8.52 -0.54
CA GLU A 54 -1.64 -8.03 -1.74
C GLU A 54 -2.37 -6.82 -2.33
N LYS A 55 -3.71 -6.83 -2.35
CA LYS A 55 -4.52 -5.68 -2.77
C LYS A 55 -4.27 -4.44 -1.90
N VAL A 56 -4.21 -4.61 -0.57
CA VAL A 56 -3.88 -3.51 0.36
C VAL A 56 -2.51 -2.96 0.03
N THR A 57 -1.51 -3.83 -0.12
CA THR A 57 -0.12 -3.42 -0.42
C THR A 57 -0.03 -2.68 -1.75
N ALA A 58 -0.70 -3.18 -2.80
CA ALA A 58 -0.75 -2.53 -4.10
C ALA A 58 -1.43 -1.15 -4.04
N SER A 59 -2.50 -1.02 -3.26
CA SER A 59 -3.21 0.24 -3.05
C SER A 59 -2.31 1.28 -2.36
N VAL A 60 -1.62 0.89 -1.27
CA VAL A 60 -0.68 1.78 -0.56
C VAL A 60 0.46 2.22 -1.47
N LEU A 61 1.11 1.29 -2.19
CA LEU A 61 2.19 1.62 -3.10
C LEU A 61 1.74 2.57 -4.23
N LYS A 62 0.55 2.32 -4.80
CA LYS A 62 -0.04 3.21 -5.81
C LYS A 62 -0.25 4.61 -5.25
N THR A 63 -0.87 4.73 -4.07
CA THR A 63 -1.13 6.02 -3.42
C THR A 63 0.18 6.75 -3.11
N CYS A 64 1.17 6.07 -2.52
CA CYS A 64 2.45 6.70 -2.20
C CYS A 64 3.22 7.17 -3.46
N VAL A 65 3.20 6.40 -4.55
CA VAL A 65 3.82 6.82 -5.83
C VAL A 65 3.10 8.03 -6.44
N TYR A 66 1.77 8.04 -6.40
CA TYR A 66 0.97 9.12 -7.00
C TYR A 66 1.11 10.45 -6.26
N TYR A 67 1.19 10.40 -4.93
CA TYR A 67 1.28 11.60 -4.09
C TYR A 67 2.70 12.16 -4.00
N ILE A 68 3.75 11.32 -4.04
CA ILE A 68 5.16 11.82 -4.12
C ILE A 68 5.45 12.48 -5.48
N SER A 69 4.82 12.02 -6.56
CA SER A 69 5.01 12.61 -7.89
C SER A 69 4.32 13.98 -8.07
N ARG A 70 3.57 14.45 -7.07
CA ARG A 70 2.79 15.69 -7.10
C ARG A 70 3.24 16.75 -6.08
N ILE A 71 4.29 16.48 -5.31
CA ILE A 71 4.98 17.43 -4.41
C ILE A 71 6.27 17.89 -5.11
#